data_AF-A0A936JP57-F1
#
_entry.id   AF-A0A936JP57-F1
#
_cell.length_a   1.000
_cell.length_b   1.000
_cell.length_c   1.000
_cell.angle_alpha   90.00
_cell.angle_beta   90.00
_cell.angle_gamma   90.00
#
_symmetry.space_group_name_H-M   'P 1'
#
loop_
_entity.id
_entity.type
_entity.pdbx_description
1 polymer ?
#
loop_
_entity_poly.entity_id
_entity_poly.type
_entity_poly.pdbx_seq_one_letter_code
_entity_poly.pdbx_strand_id
1 'polypeptide(L)'
;MKKLTILFFLLSFGSILAQKAEEFYKRGNVKADSGDVKAAIAHYNYAIEIDPKFSNAYMGLGLIKYLIRITQRHSTTSEILKPFSSITKAQWMIIHAQ
;
A
#
# COMPACT_ATOMS: atom_id res chain seq x y z
N MET A 1 -5.39 -46.99 -5.02
CA MET A 1 -4.39 -46.24 -5.82
C MET A 1 -4.91 -44.92 -6.39
N LYS A 2 -6.11 -44.86 -7.00
CA LYS A 2 -6.67 -43.62 -7.60
C LYS A 2 -6.88 -42.43 -6.63
N LYS A 3 -7.15 -42.69 -5.33
CA LYS A 3 -7.25 -41.63 -4.30
C LYS A 3 -5.89 -40.99 -3.97
N LEU A 4 -4.79 -41.74 -4.07
CA LEU A 4 -3.45 -41.26 -3.74
C LEU A 4 -2.89 -40.34 -4.84
N THR A 5 -3.23 -40.62 -6.10
CA THR A 5 -2.86 -39.78 -7.24
C THR A 5 -3.58 -38.43 -7.24
N ILE A 6 -4.84 -38.38 -6.78
CA ILE A 6 -5.61 -37.12 -6.63
C ILE A 6 -4.99 -36.23 -5.55
N LEU A 7 -4.56 -36.81 -4.42
CA LEU A 7 -3.91 -36.07 -3.34
C LEU A 7 -2.59 -35.44 -3.80
N PHE A 8 -1.82 -36.17 -4.60
CA PHE A 8 -0.57 -35.68 -5.17
C PHE A 8 -0.81 -34.50 -6.15
N PHE A 9 -1.89 -34.56 -6.93
CA PHE A 9 -2.29 -33.49 -7.84
C PHE A 9 -2.76 -32.23 -7.08
N LEU A 10 -3.51 -32.39 -5.98
CA LEU A 10 -3.96 -31.28 -5.15
C LEU A 10 -2.80 -30.56 -4.45
N LEU A 11 -1.81 -31.31 -3.95
CA LEU A 11 -0.61 -30.75 -3.35
C LEU A 11 0.24 -29.96 -4.37
N SER A 12 0.39 -30.51 -5.58
CA SER A 12 1.14 -29.87 -6.67
C SER A 12 0.42 -28.65 -7.23
N PHE A 13 -0.92 -28.62 -7.18
CA PHE A 13 -1.71 -27.49 -7.64
C PHE A 13 -1.70 -26.35 -6.61
N GLY A 14 -1.70 -26.66 -5.32
CA GLY A 14 -1.60 -25.68 -4.25
C GLY A 14 -0.28 -24.88 -4.27
N SER A 15 0.84 -25.52 -4.60
CA SER A 15 2.14 -24.85 -4.70
C SER A 15 2.24 -23.87 -5.88
N ILE A 16 1.54 -24.14 -6.99
CA ILE A 16 1.46 -23.21 -8.13
C ILE A 16 0.71 -21.93 -7.73
N LEU A 17 -0.38 -22.05 -6.97
CA LEU A 17 -1.14 -20.89 -6.48
C LEU A 17 -0.30 -20.03 -5.53
N ALA A 18 0.44 -20.65 -4.62
CA ALA A 18 1.35 -19.95 -3.71
C ALA A 18 2.45 -19.19 -4.47
N GLN A 19 3.06 -19.81 -5.49
CA GLN A 19 4.09 -19.17 -6.30
C GLN A 19 3.55 -17.97 -7.08
N LYS A 20 2.31 -18.07 -7.59
CA LYS A 20 1.64 -16.98 -8.29
C LYS A 20 1.34 -15.80 -7.35
N ALA A 21 0.85 -16.07 -6.13
CA ALA A 21 0.63 -15.03 -5.12
C ALA A 21 1.93 -14.27 -4.78
N GLU A 22 3.05 -15.00 -4.65
CA GLU A 22 4.35 -14.40 -4.40
C GLU A 22 4.84 -13.49 -5.54
N GLU A 23 4.60 -13.87 -6.79
CA GLU A 23 4.92 -13.04 -7.96
C GLU A 23 4.16 -11.71 -7.95
N PHE A 24 2.85 -11.75 -7.66
CA PHE A 24 2.05 -10.53 -7.58
C PHE A 24 2.47 -9.66 -6.40
N TYR A 25 2.81 -10.23 -5.26
CA TYR A 25 3.39 -9.47 -4.15
C TYR A 25 4.69 -8.77 -4.54
N LYS A 26 5.61 -9.47 -5.21
CA LYS A 26 6.87 -8.88 -5.71
C LYS A 26 6.60 -7.72 -6.67
N ARG A 27 5.65 -7.86 -7.60
CA ARG A 27 5.22 -6.75 -8.48
C ARG A 27 4.63 -5.59 -7.69
N GLY A 28 3.85 -5.87 -6.66
CA GLY A 28 3.32 -4.87 -5.73
C GLY A 28 4.44 -4.07 -5.05
N ASN A 29 5.49 -4.74 -4.56
CA ASN A 29 6.66 -4.07 -3.97
C ASN A 29 7.35 -3.15 -4.98
N VAL A 30 7.63 -3.63 -6.19
CA VAL A 30 8.24 -2.81 -7.25
C VAL A 30 7.40 -1.56 -7.54
N LYS A 31 6.07 -1.70 -7.56
CA LYS A 31 5.17 -0.56 -7.77
C LYS A 31 5.16 0.40 -6.58
N ALA A 32 5.18 -0.12 -5.35
CA ALA A 32 5.30 0.68 -4.15
C ALA A 32 6.60 1.51 -4.15
N ASP A 33 7.72 0.88 -4.50
CA ASP A 33 9.04 1.53 -4.57
C ASP A 33 9.08 2.60 -5.67
N SER A 34 8.35 2.39 -6.77
CA SER A 34 8.19 3.39 -7.83
C SER A 34 7.24 4.56 -7.48
N GLY A 35 6.58 4.51 -6.31
CA GLY A 35 5.59 5.49 -5.89
C GLY A 35 4.20 5.32 -6.54
N ASP A 36 4.02 4.33 -7.42
CA ASP A 36 2.71 3.97 -7.97
C ASP A 36 1.91 3.15 -6.95
N VAL A 37 1.43 3.86 -5.94
CA VAL A 37 0.70 3.30 -4.81
C VAL A 37 -0.60 2.61 -5.24
N LYS A 38 -1.26 3.10 -6.31
CA LYS A 38 -2.50 2.49 -6.82
C LYS A 38 -2.22 1.13 -7.44
N ALA A 39 -1.19 1.03 -8.28
CA ALA A 39 -0.79 -0.25 -8.86
C ALA A 39 -0.29 -1.23 -7.80
N ALA A 40 0.43 -0.76 -6.78
CA ALA A 40 0.87 -1.58 -5.65
C ALA A 40 -0.32 -2.24 -4.93
N ILE A 41 -1.36 -1.46 -4.59
CA ILE A 41 -2.59 -1.97 -3.95
C ILE A 41 -3.25 -3.05 -4.82
N ALA A 42 -3.38 -2.81 -6.12
CA ALA A 42 -4.00 -3.76 -7.03
C ALA A 42 -3.25 -5.10 -7.05
N HIS A 43 -1.92 -5.07 -7.11
CA HIS A 43 -1.09 -6.27 -7.08
C HIS A 43 -1.15 -7.01 -5.73
N TYR A 44 -1.15 -6.31 -4.60
CA TYR A 44 -1.32 -6.95 -3.29
C TYR A 44 -2.70 -7.58 -3.13
N ASN A 45 -3.77 -6.92 -3.58
CA ASN A 45 -5.11 -7.49 -3.56
C ASN A 45 -5.19 -8.76 -4.41
N TYR A 46 -4.58 -8.76 -5.59
CA TYR A 46 -4.60 -9.95 -6.43
C TYR A 46 -3.80 -11.11 -5.82
N ALA A 47 -2.69 -10.83 -5.12
CA ALA A 47 -1.95 -11.84 -4.36
C ALA A 47 -2.83 -12.45 -3.24
N ILE A 48 -3.64 -11.63 -2.57
CA ILE A 48 -4.61 -12.07 -1.54
C ILE A 48 -5.75 -12.90 -2.16
N GLU A 49 -6.24 -12.53 -3.34
CA GLU A 49 -7.28 -13.29 -4.04
C GLU A 49 -6.81 -14.69 -4.45
N ILE A 50 -5.54 -14.81 -4.86
CA ILE A 50 -4.94 -16.09 -5.24
C ILE A 50 -4.66 -16.96 -4.00
N ASP A 51 -4.01 -16.37 -3.00
CA ASP A 51 -3.72 -17.03 -1.74
C ASP A 51 -4.18 -16.16 -0.56
N PRO A 52 -5.41 -16.41 -0.06
CA PRO A 52 -5.95 -15.69 1.09
C PRO A 52 -5.16 -15.90 2.38
N LYS A 53 -4.21 -16.85 2.44
CA LYS A 53 -3.34 -17.07 3.59
C LYS A 53 -1.99 -16.37 3.46
N PHE A 54 -1.75 -15.65 2.37
CA PHE A 54 -0.46 -15.02 2.12
C PHE A 54 -0.27 -13.73 2.92
N SER A 55 0.26 -13.89 4.13
CA SER A 55 0.47 -12.82 5.11
C SER A 55 1.27 -11.62 4.59
N ASN A 56 2.28 -11.87 3.74
CA ASN A 56 3.13 -10.81 3.19
C ASN A 56 2.35 -9.80 2.34
N ALA A 57 1.34 -10.25 1.58
CA ALA A 57 0.50 -9.36 0.79
C ALA A 57 -0.38 -8.47 1.67
N TYR A 58 -0.92 -9.01 2.76
CA TYR A 58 -1.64 -8.20 3.76
C TYR A 58 -0.74 -7.17 4.44
N MET A 59 0.49 -7.56 4.78
CA MET A 59 1.47 -6.65 5.38
C MET A 59 1.83 -5.49 4.42
N GLY A 60 2.10 -5.81 3.15
CA GLY A 60 2.37 -4.80 2.11
C GLY A 60 1.19 -3.84 1.93
N LEU A 61 -0.03 -4.37 1.85
CA LEU A 61 -1.25 -3.57 1.75
C LEU A 61 -1.48 -2.68 2.97
N GLY A 62 -1.23 -3.20 4.17
CA GLY A 62 -1.37 -2.48 5.43
C GLY A 62 -0.41 -1.29 5.52
N LEU A 63 0.86 -1.51 5.17
CA LEU A 63 1.87 -0.44 5.10
C LEU A 63 1.45 0.66 4.12
N ILE A 64 1.01 0.29 2.91
CA ILE A 64 0.55 1.25 1.92
C ILE A 64 -0.65 2.07 2.41
N LYS A 65 -1.66 1.42 3.00
CA LYS A 65 -2.83 2.14 3.54
C LYS A 65 -2.44 3.10 4.67
N TYR A 66 -1.49 2.69 5.52
CA TYR A 66 -0.94 3.55 6.56
C TYR A 66 -0.24 4.78 5.96
N LEU A 67 0.61 4.57 4.94
CA LEU A 67 1.30 5.65 4.21
C LEU A 67 0.33 6.64 3.57
N ILE A 68 -0.72 6.16 2.91
CA ILE A 68 -1.75 7.04 2.33
C ILE A 68 -2.42 7.89 3.41
N ARG A 69 -2.75 7.29 4.56
CA ARG A 69 -3.42 8.00 5.66
C ARG A 69 -2.53 9.09 6.27
N ILE A 70 -1.22 8.84 6.43
CA ILE A 70 -0.31 9.88 6.91
C ILE A 70 -0.17 10.99 5.88
N THR A 71 -0.01 10.68 4.60
CA THR A 71 0.14 11.69 3.54
C THR A 71 -1.09 12.57 3.44
N GLN A 72 -2.30 11.98 3.49
CA GLN A 72 -3.55 12.74 3.50
C GLN A 72 -3.65 13.66 4.73
N ARG A 73 -3.28 13.17 5.92
CA ARG A 73 -3.29 14.00 7.13
C ARG A 73 -2.34 15.20 6.99
N HIS A 74 -1.11 14.97 6.51
CA HIS A 74 -0.14 16.04 6.31
C HIS A 74 -0.55 17.03 5.22
N SER A 75 -1.13 16.58 4.11
CA SER A 75 -1.66 17.48 3.08
C SER A 75 -2.79 18.36 3.64
N THR A 76 -3.71 17.77 4.40
CA THR A 76 -4.80 18.51 5.04
C THR A 76 -4.27 19.53 6.06
N THR A 77 -3.28 19.15 6.89
CA THR A 77 -2.65 20.09 7.82
C THR A 77 -1.96 21.25 7.10
N SER A 78 -1.26 20.98 6.00
CA SER A 78 -0.59 22.03 5.21
C SER A 78 -1.59 23.00 4.57
N GLU A 79 -2.75 22.51 4.15
CA GLU A 79 -3.82 23.31 3.56
C GLU A 79 -4.51 24.20 4.61
N ILE A 80 -4.75 23.68 5.81
CA ILE A 80 -5.32 24.44 6.94
C ILE A 80 -4.36 25.54 7.42
N LEU A 81 -3.05 25.30 7.36
CA LEU A 81 -2.03 26.27 7.80
C LEU A 81 -1.76 27.38 6.77
N LYS A 82 -2.13 27.21 5.49
CA LYS A 82 -1.96 28.26 4.46
C LYS A 82 -2.52 29.63 4.88
N PRO A 83 -3.80 29.75 5.29
CA PRO A 83 -4.36 31.03 5.75
C PRO A 83 -3.67 31.57 7.01
N PHE A 84 -3.23 30.71 7.94
CA PHE A 84 -2.49 31.13 9.13
C PHE A 84 -1.07 31.64 8.83
N SER A 85 -0.40 31.09 7.81
CA SER A 85 0.93 31.55 7.36
C SER A 85 0.89 32.96 6.73
N SER A 86 -0.19 33.27 6.00
CA SER A 86 -0.43 34.63 5.48
C SER A 86 -0.77 35.62 6.60
N ILE A 87 -1.51 35.20 7.62
CA ILE A 87 -1.87 36.04 8.76
C ILE A 87 -0.64 36.36 9.61
N THR A 88 0.21 35.38 9.90
CA THR A 88 1.44 35.59 10.68
C THR A 88 2.45 36.46 9.94
N LYS A 89 2.62 36.31 8.62
CA LYS A 89 3.46 37.20 7.82
C LYS A 89 2.91 38.63 7.78
N ALA A 90 1.60 38.80 7.64
CA ALA A 90 0.96 40.12 7.67
C ALA A 90 1.07 40.79 9.06
N GLN A 91 0.84 40.05 10.14
CA GLN A 91 1.01 40.55 11.52
C GLN A 91 2.45 40.92 11.82
N TRP A 92 3.43 40.11 11.38
CA TRP A 92 4.85 40.42 11.54
C TRP A 92 5.27 41.68 10.78
N MET A 93 4.77 41.86 9.54
CA MET A 93 4.98 43.07 8.75
C MET A 93 4.38 44.32 9.39
N ILE A 94 3.19 44.22 10.00
CA ILE A 94 2.54 45.36 10.68
C ILE A 94 3.31 45.79 11.93
N ILE A 95 3.81 44.83 12.72
CA ILE A 95 4.53 45.11 13.97
C ILE A 95 5.91 45.73 13.71
N HIS A 96 6.58 45.37 12.62
CA HIS A 96 7.94 45.85 12.30
C HIS A 96 7.98 47.01 11.29
N ALA A 97 6.82 47.55 10.90
CA ALA A 97 6.71 48.71 10.01
C ALA A 97 6.43 50.04 10.75
N GLN A 98 6.56 50.06 12.07
CA GLN A 98 6.55 51.26 12.92
C GLN A 98 7.95 51.51 13.49
#